data_AF-A0AA50VMC0-F1
#
_entry.id   AF-A0AA50VMC0-F1
#
_cell.length_a   1.000
_cell.length_b   1.000
_cell.length_c   1.000
_cell.angle_alpha   90.00
_cell.angle_beta   90.00
_cell.angle_gamma   90.00
#
_symmetry.space_group_name_H-M   'P 1'
#
loop_
_entity.id
_entity.type
_entity.pdbx_description
1 polymer ?
#
loop_
_entity_poly.entity_id
_entity_poly.type
_entity_poly.pdbx_seq_one_letter_code
_entity_poly.pdbx_strand_id
1 'polypeptide(L)' 'YMALAGIKFKLSLPQFKDNLQLKEELLKGIKLDHMAPYYKEVCDDLGWPFDQKLYDDMTKENQSRLSKFEE' A
#
# COMPACT_ATOMS: atom_id res chain seq x y z
N TYR A 1 -8.15 -5.44 5.69
CA TYR A 1 -7.60 -4.30 6.45
C TYR A 1 -6.70 -4.69 7.63
N MET A 2 -7.15 -5.43 8.67
CA MET A 2 -6.32 -5.70 9.86
C MET A 2 -4.96 -6.38 9.60
N ALA A 3 -4.87 -7.26 8.60
CA ALA A 3 -3.60 -7.94 8.27
C ALA A 3 -2.53 -6.98 7.73
N LEU A 4 -2.91 -6.02 6.87
CA LEU A 4 -1.96 -5.08 6.23
C LEU A 4 -1.37 -4.08 7.23
N ALA A 5 -2.19 -3.59 8.16
CA ALA A 5 -1.72 -2.72 9.24
C ALA A 5 -0.72 -3.46 10.15
N GLY A 6 -0.98 -4.73 10.44
CA GLY A 6 -0.04 -5.58 11.19
C GLY A 6 1.29 -5.79 10.47
N ILE A 7 1.27 -5.97 9.15
CA ILE A 7 2.49 -6.12 8.34
C ILE A 7 3.28 -4.80 8.29
N LYS A 8 2.62 -3.66 8.09
CA LYS A 8 3.25 -2.33 8.16
C LYS A 8 3.96 -2.13 9.49
N PHE A 9 3.27 -2.43 10.60
CA PHE A 9 3.87 -2.34 11.93
C PHE A 9 5.06 -3.29 12.13
N LYS A 10 4.98 -4.52 11.62
CA LYS A 10 6.14 -5.42 11.66
C LYS A 10 7.33 -4.84 10.90
N LEU A 11 7.11 -4.31 9.69
CA LEU A 11 8.16 -3.73 8.85
C LEU A 11 8.76 -2.43 9.43
N SER A 12 8.04 -1.72 10.30
CA SER A 12 8.62 -0.58 11.03
C SER A 12 9.56 -1.00 12.15
N LEU A 13 9.51 -2.26 12.59
CA LEU A 13 10.45 -2.80 13.57
C LEU A 13 11.79 -3.12 12.90
N PRO A 14 12.94 -2.72 13.48
CA PRO A 14 14.25 -2.92 12.88
C PRO A 14 14.58 -4.39 12.57
N GLN A 15 14.05 -5.32 13.35
CA GLN A 15 14.23 -6.76 13.19
C GLN A 15 13.54 -7.36 11.93
N PHE A 16 12.57 -6.66 11.34
CA PHE A 16 11.85 -7.10 10.15
C PHE A 16 11.92 -6.10 8.99
N LYS A 17 12.66 -4.99 9.14
CA LYS A 17 12.77 -3.92 8.15
C LYS A 17 13.20 -4.41 6.77
N ASP A 18 14.10 -5.40 6.72
CA ASP A 18 14.62 -5.99 5.49
C ASP A 18 13.90 -7.29 5.08
N ASN A 19 12.76 -7.59 5.71
CA ASN A 19 11.99 -8.78 5.39
C ASN A 19 11.20 -8.57 4.09
N LEU A 20 11.82 -8.99 2.99
CA LEU A 20 11.26 -8.93 1.64
C LEU A 20 9.89 -9.59 1.51
N GLN A 21 9.66 -10.69 2.24
CA GLN A 21 8.40 -11.43 2.18
C GLN A 21 7.23 -10.61 2.72
N LEU A 22 7.43 -9.95 3.86
CA LEU A 22 6.44 -9.02 4.44
C LEU A 22 6.21 -7.81 3.52
N LYS A 23 7.27 -7.31 2.89
CA LYS A 23 7.17 -6.21 1.93
C LYS A 23 6.33 -6.56 0.72
N GLU A 24 6.56 -7.73 0.13
CA GLU A 24 5.77 -8.22 -0.99
C GLU A 24 4.31 -8.46 -0.60
N GLU A 25 4.06 -9.05 0.57
CA GLU A 25 2.71 -9.29 1.07
C GLU A 25 1.93 -7.99 1.28
N LEU A 26 2.56 -6.96 1.86
CA LEU A 26 1.98 -5.64 2.04
C LEU A 26 1.66 -4.99 0.69
N LEU A 27 2.63 -4.95 -0.23
CA LEU A 27 2.45 -4.37 -1.56
C LEU A 27 1.38 -5.10 -2.37
N LYS A 28 1.29 -6.42 -2.25
CA LYS A 28 0.29 -7.22 -2.95
C LYS A 28 -1.12 -6.87 -2.47
N GLY A 29 -1.32 -6.74 -1.16
CA GLY A 29 -2.62 -6.32 -0.60
C GLY A 29 -3.00 -4.89 -0.97
N ILE A 30 -2.03 -3.97 -0.94
CA ILE A 30 -2.21 -2.58 -1.38
C ILE A 30 -2.68 -2.51 -2.83
N LYS A 31 -2.03 -3.27 -3.72
CA LYS A 31 -2.37 -3.35 -5.14
C LYS A 31 -3.73 -3.99 -5.38
N LEU A 32 -4.08 -5.02 -4.61
CA LEU A 32 -5.33 -5.77 -4.79
C LEU A 32 -6.58 -4.92 -4.51
N ASP A 33 -6.52 -4.05 -3.50
CA ASP A 33 -7.62 -3.17 -3.12
C ASP A 33 -7.47 -1.75 -3.69
N HIS A 34 -6.51 -1.51 -4.59
CA HIS A 34 -6.19 -0.20 -5.18
C HIS A 34 -6.06 0.92 -4.14
N MET A 35 -5.46 0.62 -2.98
CA MET A 35 -5.34 1.54 -1.84
C MET A 35 -4.22 2.58 -2.02
N ALA A 36 -4.32 3.41 -3.07
CA ALA A 36 -3.29 4.38 -3.43
C ALA A 36 -2.85 5.32 -2.28
N PRO A 37 -3.76 5.92 -1.48
CA PRO A 37 -3.35 6.79 -0.37
C PRO A 37 -2.53 6.05 0.68
N TYR A 38 -2.93 4.81 1.00
CA TYR A 38 -2.24 3.97 1.99
C TYR A 38 -0.85 3.55 1.50
N TYR A 39 -0.67 3.29 0.20
CA TYR A 39 0.65 3.04 -0.40
C TYR A 39 1.62 4.19 -0.13
N LYS A 40 1.16 5.44 -0.34
CA LYS A 40 1.97 6.63 -0.14
C LYS A 40 2.40 6.78 1.31
N GLU A 41 1.47 6.63 2.26
CA GLU A 41 1.79 6.66 3.70
C GLU A 41 2.79 5.58 4.11
N VAL A 42 2.63 4.36 3.60
CA VAL A 42 3.56 3.24 3.87
C VAL A 42 4.96 3.55 3.34
N CYS A 43 5.05 4.11 2.13
CA CYS A 43 6.33 4.49 1.56
C CYS A 43 7.03 5.60 2.36
N ASP A 44 6.28 6.58 2.84
CA ASP A 44 6.80 7.68 3.66
C ASP A 44 7.28 7.15 5.04
N ASP A 45 6.44 6.40 5.73
CA ASP A 45 6.73 5.85 7.07
C ASP A 45 7.92 4.86 7.08
N LEU A 46 8.02 4.02 6.04
CA LEU A 46 9.08 3.00 5.94
C LEU A 46 10.31 3.49 5.16
N GLY A 47 10.26 4.72 4.62
CA GLY A 47 11.32 5.29 3.77
C GLY A 47 11.57 4.48 2.50
N TRP A 48 10.53 3.89 1.92
CA TRP A 48 10.64 3.08 0.71
C TRP A 48 10.60 3.94 -0.56
N PRO A 49 11.24 3.49 -1.65
CA PRO A 49 11.12 4.17 -2.94
C PRO A 49 9.66 4.21 -3.37
N PHE A 50 9.16 5.43 -3.57
CA PHE A 50 7.80 5.67 -4.01
C PHE A 50 7.72 5.53 -5.53
N ASP A 51 6.89 4.59 -5.99
CA ASP A 51 6.60 4.39 -7.41
C ASP A 51 5.37 5.20 -7.80
N GLN A 52 5.61 6.38 -8.40
CA GLN A 52 4.56 7.28 -8.88
C GLN A 52 3.65 6.59 -9.91
N LYS A 53 4.20 5.74 -10.78
CA LYS A 53 3.41 5.08 -11.82
C LYS A 53 2.41 4.11 -11.20
N LEU A 54 2.86 3.32 -10.22
CA LEU A 54 1.98 2.43 -9.48
C LEU A 54 0.89 3.18 -8.71
N TYR A 55 1.23 4.32 -8.11
CA TYR A 55 0.29 5.17 -7.40
C TYR A 55 -0.79 5.74 -8.33
N ASP A 56 -0.41 6.23 -9.50
CA ASP A 56 -1.35 6.80 -10.48
C ASP A 56 -2.31 5.73 -11.02
N ASP A 57 -1.78 4.53 -11.33
CA ASP A 57 -2.60 3.38 -11.77
C ASP A 57 -3.63 3.00 -10.70
N MET A 58 -3.23 2.90 -9.43
CA MET A 58 -4.14 2.60 -8.33
C MET A 58 -5.15 3.72 -8.09
N THR A 59 -4.74 5.00 -8.19
CA THR A 59 -5.61 6.16 -7.99
C THR A 59 -6.72 6.19 -9.04
N LYS A 60 -6.38 5.90 -10.30
CA LYS A 60 -7.32 5.89 -11.41
C LYS A 60 -8.39 4.80 -11.25
N GLU A 61 -7.99 3.61 -10.85
CA GLU A 61 -8.92 2.50 -10.55
C GLU A 61 -9.82 2.83 -9.35
N ASN A 62 -9.26 3.43 -8.29
CA ASN A 62 -10.05 3.81 -7.12
C ASN A 62 -11.08 4.90 -7.45
N GLN A 63 -10.71 5.91 -8.23
CA GLN A 63 -11.64 6.96 -8.70
C GLN A 63 -12.76 6.38 -9.57
N SER A 64 -12.42 5.48 -10.51
CA SER A 64 -13.38 4.79 -11.37
C SER A 64 -14.38 3.93 -10.58
N ARG A 65 -13.94 3.32 -9.47
CA ARG A 65 -14.83 2.60 -8.54
C ARG A 65 -15.69 3.56 -7.73
N LEU A 66 -15.11 4.64 -7.21
CA LEU A 66 -15.83 5.61 -6.38
C LEU A 66 -17.00 6.25 -7.14
N SER A 67 -16.78 6.61 -8.42
CA SER A 67 -17.82 7.19 -9.27
C SER A 67 -19.02 6.26 -9.51
N LYS A 68 -18.87 4.95 -9.30
CA LYS A 68 -19.98 3.97 -9.40
C LYS A 68 -20.84 3.90 -8.14
N PHE A 69 -20.38 4.46 -7.02
CA PHE A 69 -21.12 4.49 -5.76
C PHE A 69 -21.80 5.85 -5.50
N GLU A 70 -21.53 6.86 -6.34
CA GLU A 70 -22.18 8.18 -6.28
C GLU A 70 -23.45 8.30 -7.16
N GLU A 71 -23.89 7.20 -7.78
CA GLU A 71 -25.21 7.04 -8.45
C GLU A 71 -26.22 6.35 -7.53
#